data_AF-A0A0D6LFY3-F1
#
_entry.id   AF-A0A0D6LFY3-F1
#
_cell.length_a   1.000
_cell.length_b   1.000
_cell.length_c   1.000
_cell.angle_alpha   90.00
_cell.angle_beta   90.00
_cell.angle_gamma   90.00
#
_symmetry.space_group_name_H-M   'P 1'
#
loop_
_entity.id
_entity.type
_entity.pdbx_description
1 polymer ?
#
loop_
_entity_poly.entity_id
_entity_poly.type
_entity_poly.pdbx_seq_one_letter_code
_entity_poly.pdbx_strand_id
1 'polypeptide(L)'
;MIVGKANKWEVMNEIGDQFYHLRKEVREQYKRNLEHYCIKNLKNVIGASNFNTLRGMYMDTDPVEQIETKFHELVAELSEERERLLADHYGVFCRKIFRLVHFEPTDLTIWLTSKQKLALGEMIQDPDINDTQIYDKMYEFYTNTTGEAKEEARDIIESGCRHFIAHMFGDDNAEVLVDQYLSFSLQR
;
A
#
# COMPACT_ATOMS: atom_id res chain seq x y z
N MET A 1 -5.23 -26.81 5.59
CA MET A 1 -5.85 -27.67 4.56
C MET A 1 -6.04 -26.82 3.32
N ILE A 2 -5.27 -27.02 2.26
CA ILE A 2 -5.57 -26.41 0.95
C ILE A 2 -6.16 -27.52 0.09
N VAL A 3 -7.47 -27.46 -0.12
CA VAL A 3 -8.23 -28.36 -1.01
C VAL A 3 -8.72 -27.50 -2.17
N GLY A 4 -8.38 -27.90 -3.40
CA GLY A 4 -8.77 -27.25 -4.65
C GLY A 4 -7.53 -26.90 -5.46
N LYS A 5 -7.48 -27.28 -6.74
CA LYS A 5 -6.37 -26.94 -7.65
C LYS A 5 -6.40 -25.42 -7.89
N ALA A 6 -5.80 -24.66 -6.98
CA ALA A 6 -5.61 -23.23 -7.17
C ALA A 6 -4.90 -23.02 -8.51
N ASN A 7 -5.48 -22.20 -9.38
CA ASN A 7 -4.85 -21.88 -10.65
C ASN A 7 -3.54 -21.11 -10.35
N LYS A 8 -2.58 -21.15 -11.28
CA LYS A 8 -1.25 -20.53 -11.06
C LYS A 8 -1.36 -19.06 -10.59
N TRP A 9 -2.33 -18.32 -11.10
CA TRP A 9 -2.52 -16.90 -10.78
C TRP A 9 -3.11 -16.68 -9.40
N GLU A 10 -4.00 -17.55 -8.94
CA GLU A 10 -4.48 -17.55 -7.55
C GLU A 10 -3.33 -17.76 -6.57
N VAL A 11 -2.46 -18.73 -6.85
CA VAL A 11 -1.26 -18.98 -6.04
C VAL A 11 -0.32 -17.77 -6.04
N MET A 12 -0.08 -17.17 -7.21
CA MET A 12 0.75 -15.96 -7.30
C MET A 12 0.15 -14.81 -6.49
N ASN A 13 -1.15 -14.58 -6.61
CA ASN A 13 -1.83 -13.53 -5.88
C ASN A 13 -1.75 -13.73 -4.37
N GLU A 14 -1.92 -14.96 -3.89
CA GLU A 14 -1.76 -15.31 -2.47
C GLU A 14 -0.32 -15.09 -1.99
N ILE A 15 0.69 -15.47 -2.78
CA ILE A 15 2.09 -15.18 -2.46
C ILE A 15 2.32 -13.67 -2.37
N GLY A 16 1.75 -12.89 -3.30
CA GLY A 16 1.85 -11.43 -3.28
C GLY A 16 1.19 -10.82 -2.04
N ASP A 17 0.02 -11.33 -1.63
CA ASP A 17 -0.67 -10.90 -0.42
C ASP A 17 0.16 -11.22 0.83
N GLN A 18 0.69 -12.43 0.93
CA GLN A 18 1.56 -12.80 2.04
C GLN A 18 2.82 -11.94 2.09
N PHE A 19 3.47 -11.74 0.94
CA PHE A 19 4.70 -10.94 0.82
C PHE A 19 4.51 -9.50 1.33
N TYR A 20 3.39 -8.86 0.99
CA TYR A 20 3.07 -7.51 1.43
C TYR A 20 3.06 -7.36 2.96
N HIS A 21 2.57 -8.39 3.66
CA HIS A 21 2.46 -8.40 5.12
C HIS A 21 3.69 -8.96 5.83
N LEU A 22 4.72 -9.42 5.11
CA LEU A 22 5.94 -9.91 5.72
C LEU A 22 6.69 -8.78 6.43
N ARG A 23 7.30 -9.13 7.57
CA ARG A 23 8.29 -8.27 8.22
C ARG A 23 9.44 -7.97 7.26
N LYS A 24 10.02 -6.78 7.38
CA LYS A 24 11.07 -6.27 6.51
C LYS A 24 12.24 -7.25 6.35
N GLU A 25 12.72 -7.82 7.45
CA GLU A 25 13.88 -8.73 7.46
C GLU A 25 13.63 -10.02 6.67
N VAL A 26 12.37 -10.49 6.66
CA VAL A 26 11.95 -11.67 5.91
C VAL A 26 11.73 -11.30 4.45
N ARG A 27 11.07 -10.16 4.21
CA ARG A 27 10.78 -9.63 2.87
C ARG A 27 12.05 -9.41 2.06
N GLU A 28 13.09 -8.82 2.64
CA GLU A 28 14.38 -8.58 1.97
C GLU A 28 15.06 -9.86 1.44
N GLN A 29 14.75 -11.03 2.01
CA GLN A 29 15.28 -12.32 1.53
C GLN A 29 14.70 -12.71 0.18
N TYR A 30 13.46 -12.31 -0.10
CA TYR A 30 12.72 -12.71 -1.31
C TYR A 30 12.58 -11.56 -2.32
N LYS A 31 12.61 -10.30 -1.85
CA LYS A 31 12.35 -9.09 -2.62
C LYS A 31 13.06 -9.09 -3.97
N ARG A 32 14.38 -9.20 -3.99
CA ARG A 32 15.18 -9.17 -5.23
C ARG A 32 14.76 -10.22 -6.27
N ASN A 33 14.43 -11.43 -5.82
CA ASN A 33 14.03 -12.51 -6.74
C ASN A 33 12.63 -12.28 -7.31
N LEU A 34 11.70 -11.79 -6.49
CA LEU A 34 10.33 -11.48 -6.90
C LEU A 34 10.28 -10.24 -7.79
N GLU A 35 11.04 -9.20 -7.47
CA GLU A 35 11.20 -8.03 -8.34
C GLU A 35 11.80 -8.42 -9.69
N HIS A 36 12.85 -9.26 -9.70
CA HIS A 36 13.43 -9.75 -10.94
C HIS A 36 12.41 -10.53 -11.78
N TYR A 37 11.61 -11.39 -11.13
CA TYR A 37 10.51 -12.10 -11.79
C TYR A 37 9.50 -11.12 -12.40
N CYS A 38 9.10 -10.09 -11.67
CA CYS A 38 8.17 -9.08 -12.14
C CYS A 38 8.71 -8.25 -13.31
N ILE A 39 9.94 -7.74 -13.19
CA ILE A 39 10.63 -6.99 -14.24
C ILE A 39 10.70 -7.82 -15.52
N LYS A 40 11.10 -9.10 -15.40
CA LYS A 40 11.22 -9.99 -16.56
C LYS A 40 9.88 -10.23 -17.23
N ASN A 41 8.86 -10.61 -16.47
CA ASN A 41 7.58 -11.00 -17.05
C ASN A 41 6.80 -9.81 -17.61
N LEU A 42 6.80 -8.66 -16.92
CA LEU A 42 6.19 -7.45 -17.46
C LEU A 42 6.90 -6.99 -18.74
N LYS A 43 8.24 -6.93 -18.77
CA LYS A 43 8.99 -6.61 -20.00
C LYS A 43 8.67 -7.54 -21.17
N ASN A 44 8.46 -8.82 -20.89
CA ASN A 44 8.13 -9.80 -21.93
C ASN A 44 6.73 -9.61 -22.52
N VAL A 45 5.79 -9.05 -21.74
CA VAL A 45 4.40 -8.87 -22.18
C VAL A 45 4.16 -7.48 -22.74
N ILE A 46 4.51 -6.43 -22.00
CA ILE A 46 4.26 -5.04 -22.41
C ILE A 46 5.41 -4.42 -23.22
N GLY A 47 6.54 -5.12 -23.34
CA GLY A 47 7.73 -4.64 -24.04
C GLY A 47 8.64 -3.77 -23.16
N ALA A 48 9.92 -3.72 -23.53
CA ALA A 48 10.95 -3.03 -22.74
C ALA A 48 10.74 -1.51 -22.66
N SER A 49 10.24 -0.89 -23.73
CA SER A 49 9.98 0.56 -23.77
C SER A 49 8.90 0.94 -22.77
N ASN A 50 7.73 0.31 -22.87
CA ASN A 50 6.58 0.56 -22.01
C ASN A 50 6.89 0.24 -20.54
N PHE A 51 7.62 -0.85 -20.29
CA PHE A 51 8.08 -1.16 -18.94
C PHE A 51 9.01 -0.07 -18.37
N ASN A 52 9.92 0.47 -19.18
CA ASN A 52 10.83 1.50 -18.71
C ASN A 52 10.11 2.81 -18.38
N THR A 53 9.00 3.12 -19.05
CA THR A 53 8.11 4.23 -18.68
C THR A 53 7.56 4.02 -17.26
N LEU A 54 6.94 2.87 -16.98
CA LEU A 54 6.41 2.56 -15.64
C LEU A 54 7.50 2.56 -14.57
N ARG A 55 8.69 2.03 -14.91
CA ARG A 55 9.84 2.06 -14.02
C ARG A 55 10.28 3.49 -13.70
N GLY A 56 10.24 4.40 -14.68
CA GLY A 56 10.53 5.82 -14.46
C GLY A 56 9.60 6.41 -13.41
N MET A 57 8.29 6.28 -13.64
CA MET A 57 7.25 6.76 -12.70
C MET A 57 7.43 6.20 -11.28
N TYR A 58 7.74 4.91 -11.16
CA TYR A 58 8.03 4.29 -9.87
C TYR A 58 9.27 4.87 -9.17
N MET A 59 10.36 5.09 -9.92
CA MET A 59 11.60 5.68 -9.38
C MET A 59 11.42 7.16 -9.01
N ASP A 60 10.56 7.87 -9.73
CA ASP A 60 10.22 9.27 -9.49
C ASP A 60 9.16 9.43 -8.39
N THR A 61 8.71 8.32 -7.77
CA THR A 61 7.70 8.27 -6.71
C THR A 61 6.36 8.89 -7.13
N ASP A 62 6.00 8.73 -8.41
CA ASP A 62 4.70 9.16 -8.92
C ASP A 62 3.56 8.48 -8.13
N PRO A 63 2.40 9.16 -7.96
CA PRO A 63 1.26 8.58 -7.27
C PRO A 63 0.85 7.23 -7.85
N VAL A 64 0.50 6.28 -6.98
CA VAL A 64 0.15 4.89 -7.36
C VAL A 64 -0.96 4.87 -8.41
N GLU A 65 -1.94 5.76 -8.29
CA GLU A 65 -3.06 5.92 -9.22
C GLU A 65 -2.58 6.30 -10.63
N GLN A 66 -1.54 7.12 -10.74
CA GLN A 66 -0.95 7.49 -12.03
C GLN A 66 -0.21 6.31 -12.65
N ILE A 67 0.54 5.55 -11.86
CA ILE A 67 1.24 4.35 -12.32
C ILE A 67 0.23 3.29 -12.78
N GLU A 68 -0.83 3.06 -12.02
CA GLU A 68 -1.90 2.11 -12.37
C GLU A 68 -2.65 2.55 -13.63
N THR A 69 -3.02 3.82 -13.72
CA THR A 69 -3.64 4.38 -14.94
C THR A 69 -2.74 4.16 -16.14
N LYS A 70 -1.44 4.48 -16.00
CA LYS A 70 -0.49 4.29 -17.10
C LYS A 70 -0.33 2.83 -17.47
N PHE A 71 -0.32 1.93 -16.49
CA PHE A 71 -0.27 0.50 -16.74
C PHE A 71 -1.47 0.04 -17.58
N HIS A 72 -2.69 0.43 -17.20
CA HIS A 72 -3.90 0.06 -17.95
C HIS A 72 -3.92 0.63 -19.38
N GLU A 73 -3.45 1.87 -19.59
CA GLU A 73 -3.28 2.44 -20.93
C GLU A 73 -2.37 1.56 -21.80
N LEU A 74 -1.20 1.19 -21.27
CA LEU A 74 -0.21 0.37 -21.99
C LEU A 74 -0.74 -1.04 -22.28
N VAL A 75 -1.55 -1.60 -21.38
CA VAL A 75 -2.22 -2.90 -21.59
C VAL A 75 -3.30 -2.80 -22.67
N ALA A 76 -4.07 -1.72 -22.71
CA ALA A 76 -5.11 -1.51 -23.72
C ALA A 76 -4.54 -1.39 -25.16
N GLU A 77 -3.30 -0.95 -25.30
CA GLU A 77 -2.58 -0.87 -26.58
C GLU A 77 -2.09 -2.22 -27.12
N LEU A 78 -2.08 -3.29 -26.30
CA LEU A 78 -1.68 -4.62 -26.76
C LEU A 78 -2.70 -5.19 -27.75
N SER A 79 -2.24 -5.78 -28.83
CA SER A 79 -3.12 -6.33 -29.89
C SER A 79 -3.82 -7.60 -29.45
N GLU A 80 -3.12 -8.50 -28.76
CA GLU A 80 -3.64 -9.83 -28.41
C GLU A 80 -4.35 -9.84 -27.06
N GLU A 81 -5.56 -10.40 -27.01
CA GLU A 81 -6.32 -10.57 -25.76
C GLU A 81 -5.55 -11.38 -24.72
N ARG A 82 -4.84 -12.40 -25.17
CA ARG A 82 -4.00 -13.22 -24.30
C ARG A 82 -2.89 -12.41 -23.64
N GLU A 83 -2.29 -11.46 -24.35
CA GLU A 83 -1.23 -10.61 -23.79
C GLU A 83 -1.80 -9.63 -22.77
N ARG A 84 -2.99 -9.08 -23.03
CA ARG A 84 -3.72 -8.24 -22.06
C ARG A 84 -3.99 -8.99 -20.77
N LEU A 85 -4.57 -10.19 -20.86
CA LEU A 85 -4.83 -11.05 -19.69
C LEU A 85 -3.54 -11.41 -18.93
N LEU A 86 -2.46 -11.71 -19.65
CA LEU A 86 -1.16 -11.99 -19.01
C LEU A 86 -0.61 -10.74 -18.30
N ALA A 87 -0.72 -9.57 -18.91
CA ALA A 87 -0.29 -8.32 -18.32
C ALA A 87 -1.07 -8.08 -17.03
N ASP A 88 -2.40 -8.15 -17.05
CA ASP A 88 -3.26 -7.96 -15.88
C ASP A 88 -2.90 -8.91 -14.75
N HIS A 89 -2.73 -10.21 -15.05
CA HIS A 89 -2.31 -11.19 -14.06
C HIS A 89 -0.95 -10.88 -13.43
N TYR A 90 0.04 -10.51 -14.24
CA TYR A 90 1.33 -10.08 -13.71
C TYR A 90 1.22 -8.75 -12.95
N GLY A 91 0.39 -7.81 -13.41
CA GLY A 91 0.15 -6.51 -12.79
C GLY A 91 -0.37 -6.66 -11.36
N VAL A 92 -1.39 -7.48 -11.15
CA VAL A 92 -1.97 -7.74 -9.81
C VAL A 92 -0.93 -8.33 -8.85
N PHE A 93 -0.09 -9.26 -9.32
CA PHE A 93 0.98 -9.81 -8.49
C PHE A 93 2.07 -8.78 -8.22
N CYS A 94 2.57 -8.13 -9.27
CA CYS A 94 3.75 -7.28 -9.22
C CYS A 94 3.51 -5.96 -8.49
N ARG A 95 2.30 -5.41 -8.52
CA ARG A 95 1.96 -4.25 -7.66
C ARG A 95 2.13 -4.56 -6.18
N LYS A 96 1.86 -5.80 -5.74
CA LYS A 96 2.06 -6.22 -4.35
C LYS A 96 3.55 -6.38 -4.02
N ILE A 97 4.33 -6.90 -4.97
CA ILE A 97 5.80 -7.03 -4.84
C ILE A 97 6.48 -5.66 -4.74
N PHE A 98 6.08 -4.70 -5.59
CA PHE A 98 6.58 -3.33 -5.56
C PHE A 98 5.86 -2.43 -4.53
N ARG A 99 4.91 -3.00 -3.78
CA ARG A 99 4.12 -2.31 -2.75
C ARG A 99 3.43 -1.04 -3.24
N LEU A 100 2.96 -1.08 -4.49
CA LEU A 100 2.05 -0.11 -5.10
C LEU A 100 0.62 -0.41 -4.63
N VAL A 101 0.32 -0.07 -3.38
CA VAL A 101 -1.00 -0.25 -2.77
C VAL A 101 -1.60 1.12 -2.50
N HIS A 102 -2.89 1.27 -2.81
CA HIS A 102 -3.61 2.51 -2.52
C HIS A 102 -3.71 2.71 -1.02
N PHE A 103 -3.50 3.96 -0.60
CA PHE A 103 -3.86 4.39 0.73
C PHE A 103 -5.34 4.77 0.71
N GLU A 104 -6.14 4.04 1.48
CA GLU A 104 -7.50 4.45 1.74
C GLU A 104 -7.51 5.33 3.00
N PRO A 105 -8.08 6.55 2.98
CA PRO A 105 -8.19 7.38 4.18
C PRO A 105 -8.90 6.68 5.36
N THR A 106 -9.68 5.63 5.05
CA THR A 106 -10.33 4.79 6.06
C THR A 106 -9.33 3.94 6.86
N ASP A 107 -8.12 3.67 6.36
CA ASP A 107 -7.07 2.93 7.05
C ASP A 107 -6.69 3.56 8.40
N LEU A 108 -6.75 4.89 8.51
CA LEU A 108 -6.46 5.62 9.76
C LEU A 108 -7.65 5.69 10.73
N THR A 109 -8.86 5.45 10.24
CA THR A 109 -10.10 5.78 10.98
C THR A 109 -10.99 4.56 11.23
N ILE A 110 -10.60 3.35 10.80
CA ILE A 110 -11.43 2.15 10.94
C ILE A 110 -11.73 1.78 12.40
N TRP A 111 -10.82 2.09 13.34
CA TRP A 111 -11.00 1.91 14.79
C TRP A 111 -12.06 2.83 15.42
N LEU A 112 -12.48 3.89 14.71
CA LEU A 112 -13.50 4.79 15.21
C LEU A 112 -14.91 4.20 15.06
N THR A 113 -15.74 4.42 16.07
CA THR A 113 -17.17 4.13 15.99
C THR A 113 -17.86 5.03 14.97
N SER A 114 -19.02 4.60 14.46
CA SER A 114 -19.80 5.41 13.50
C SER A 114 -20.15 6.81 14.04
N LYS A 115 -20.37 6.95 15.36
CA LYS A 115 -20.64 8.24 16.01
C LYS A 115 -19.41 9.15 15.99
N GLN A 116 -18.24 8.60 16.26
CA GLN A 116 -16.97 9.36 16.22
C GLN A 116 -16.62 9.77 14.79
N LYS A 117 -16.84 8.89 13.80
CA LYS A 117 -16.68 9.22 12.37
C LYS A 117 -17.59 10.36 11.94
N LEU A 118 -18.86 10.34 12.35
CA LEU A 118 -19.80 11.42 12.07
C LEU A 118 -19.34 12.74 12.69
N ALA A 119 -18.93 12.72 13.97
CA ALA A 119 -18.45 13.92 14.66
C ALA A 119 -17.22 14.54 13.98
N LEU A 120 -16.25 13.73 13.53
CA LEU A 120 -15.13 14.23 12.74
C LEU A 120 -15.57 14.76 11.37
N GLY A 121 -16.51 14.08 10.72
CA GLY A 121 -17.07 14.53 9.44
C GLY A 121 -17.75 15.90 9.54
N GLU A 122 -18.49 16.15 10.61
CA GLU A 122 -19.09 17.46 10.90
C GLU A 122 -18.02 18.53 11.15
N MET A 123 -16.98 18.20 11.92
CA MET A 123 -15.85 19.10 12.16
C MET A 123 -15.08 19.46 10.89
N ILE A 124 -14.85 18.49 9.99
CA ILE A 124 -14.13 18.70 8.72
C ILE A 124 -14.89 19.64 7.78
N GLN A 125 -16.22 19.68 7.86
CA GLN A 125 -17.05 20.53 7.00
C GLN A 125 -17.22 21.96 7.55
N ASP A 126 -16.83 22.19 8.81
CA ASP A 126 -16.95 23.49 9.46
C ASP A 126 -15.76 24.39 9.07
N PRO A 127 -15.99 25.53 8.38
CA PRO A 127 -14.90 26.41 7.93
C PRO A 127 -14.14 27.10 9.07
N ASP A 128 -14.69 27.12 10.29
CA ASP A 128 -14.04 27.71 11.46
C ASP A 128 -13.15 26.70 12.21
N ILE A 129 -13.17 25.43 11.81
CA ILE A 129 -12.38 24.36 12.38
C ILE A 129 -11.14 24.11 11.52
N ASN A 130 -9.96 24.11 12.16
CA ASN A 130 -8.70 23.77 11.50
C ASN A 130 -8.26 22.32 11.78
N ASP A 131 -7.28 21.86 11.01
CA ASP A 131 -6.70 20.50 11.12
C ASP A 131 -6.22 20.16 12.54
N THR A 132 -5.69 21.12 13.30
CA THR A 132 -5.22 20.89 14.67
C THR A 132 -6.36 20.46 15.59
N GLN A 133 -7.52 21.12 15.49
CA GLN A 133 -8.69 20.77 16.28
C GLN A 133 -9.23 19.39 15.92
N ILE A 134 -9.13 19.00 14.65
CA ILE A 134 -9.51 17.65 14.18
C ILE A 134 -8.54 16.61 14.77
N TYR A 135 -7.23 16.87 14.73
CA TYR A 135 -6.22 15.99 15.32
C TYR A 135 -6.37 15.86 16.83
N ASP A 136 -6.62 16.97 17.54
CA ASP A 136 -6.88 16.96 18.98
C ASP A 136 -8.11 16.10 19.31
N LYS A 137 -9.17 16.17 18.50
CA LYS A 137 -10.37 15.35 18.69
C LYS A 137 -10.09 13.86 18.44
N MET A 138 -9.31 13.54 17.42
CA MET A 138 -8.90 12.17 17.14
C MET A 138 -8.02 11.61 18.28
N TYR A 139 -7.13 12.44 18.83
CA TYR A 139 -6.32 12.09 20.01
C TYR A 139 -7.17 11.93 21.28
N GLU A 140 -8.19 12.76 21.49
CA GLU A 140 -9.17 12.61 22.57
C GLU A 140 -9.91 11.26 22.47
N PHE A 141 -10.38 10.88 21.28
CA PHE A 141 -11.01 9.58 21.07
C PHE A 141 -10.07 8.42 21.42
N TYR A 142 -8.81 8.50 21.00
CA TYR A 142 -7.81 7.46 21.28
C TYR A 142 -7.48 7.36 22.77
N THR A 143 -7.26 8.50 23.43
CA THR A 143 -6.93 8.55 24.86
C THR A 143 -8.05 8.01 25.74
N ASN A 144 -9.30 8.24 25.35
CA ASN A 144 -10.51 7.73 26.00
C ASN A 144 -10.80 6.24 25.71
N THR A 145 -10.10 5.63 24.75
CA THR A 145 -10.20 4.19 24.52
C THR A 145 -9.40 3.44 25.60
N THR A 146 -9.84 2.23 25.99
CA THR A 146 -9.20 1.43 27.04
C THR A 146 -9.18 -0.06 26.68
N GLY A 147 -8.28 -0.82 27.33
CA GLY A 147 -8.17 -2.26 27.13
C GLY A 147 -7.81 -2.65 25.69
N GLU A 148 -8.38 -3.76 25.23
CA GLU A 148 -8.14 -4.32 23.88
C GLU A 148 -8.44 -3.33 22.76
N ALA A 149 -9.51 -2.54 22.89
CA ALA A 149 -9.86 -1.53 21.89
C ALA A 149 -8.81 -0.43 21.74
N LYS A 150 -8.05 -0.12 22.81
CA LYS A 150 -6.95 0.86 22.73
C LYS A 150 -5.73 0.29 22.02
N GLU A 151 -5.41 -0.97 22.27
CA GLU A 151 -4.33 -1.68 21.57
C GLU A 151 -4.67 -1.83 20.08
N GLU A 152 -5.90 -2.22 19.76
CA GLU A 152 -6.39 -2.30 18.37
C GLU A 152 -6.31 -0.94 17.67
N ALA A 153 -6.79 0.13 18.32
CA ALA A 153 -6.69 1.48 17.79
C ALA A 153 -5.23 1.91 17.55
N ARG A 154 -4.32 1.56 18.46
CA ARG A 154 -2.88 1.85 18.31
C ARG A 154 -2.31 1.15 17.07
N ASP A 155 -2.56 -0.15 16.93
CA ASP A 155 -2.06 -0.95 15.81
C ASP A 155 -2.60 -0.42 14.47
N ILE A 156 -3.88 -0.05 14.42
CA ILE A 156 -4.51 0.55 13.24
C ILE A 156 -3.90 1.90 12.90
N ILE A 157 -3.72 2.79 13.88
CA ILE A 157 -3.13 4.12 13.65
C ILE A 157 -1.68 3.99 13.18
N GLU A 158 -0.86 3.13 13.82
CA GLU A 158 0.52 2.90 13.42
C GLU A 158 0.61 2.34 11.99
N SER A 159 -0.24 1.36 11.66
CA SER A 159 -0.33 0.78 10.32
C SER A 159 -0.78 1.79 9.27
N GLY A 160 -1.85 2.53 9.54
CA GLY A 160 -2.38 3.54 8.62
C GLY A 160 -1.40 4.69 8.42
N CYS A 161 -0.66 5.12 9.45
CA CYS A 161 0.40 6.11 9.32
C CYS A 161 1.54 5.58 8.44
N ARG A 162 1.92 4.30 8.59
CA ARG A 162 2.92 3.67 7.72
C ARG A 162 2.47 3.64 6.27
N HIS A 163 1.21 3.29 6.02
CA HIS A 163 0.63 3.32 4.67
C HIS A 163 0.58 4.72 4.09
N PHE A 164 0.21 5.73 4.89
CA PHE A 164 0.21 7.12 4.45
C PHE A 164 1.62 7.60 4.05
N ILE A 165 2.63 7.32 4.87
CA ILE A 165 4.02 7.66 4.56
C ILE A 165 4.48 6.90 3.30
N ALA A 166 4.12 5.62 3.16
CA ALA A 166 4.43 4.83 1.95
C ALA A 166 3.75 5.37 0.70
N HIS A 167 2.52 5.88 0.80
CA HIS A 167 1.83 6.53 -0.30
C HIS A 167 2.51 7.85 -0.71
N MET A 168 2.99 8.64 0.27
CA MET A 168 3.64 9.93 0.00
C MET A 168 5.07 9.83 -0.51
N PHE A 169 5.83 8.84 -0.04
CA PHE A 169 7.28 8.77 -0.26
C PHE A 169 7.74 7.50 -0.97
N GLY A 170 6.81 6.57 -1.26
CA GLY A 170 7.14 5.21 -1.66
C GLY A 170 7.47 4.33 -0.45
N ASP A 171 7.12 3.04 -0.54
CA ASP A 171 7.23 2.12 0.61
C ASP A 171 8.67 1.98 1.12
N ASP A 172 9.66 1.86 0.23
CA ASP A 172 11.07 1.71 0.61
C ASP A 172 11.58 2.91 1.42
N ASN A 173 11.21 4.12 1.03
CA ASN A 173 11.57 5.33 1.76
C ASN A 173 10.81 5.42 3.09
N ALA A 174 9.53 5.01 3.10
CA ALA A 174 8.74 4.96 4.33
C ALA A 174 9.34 4.00 5.37
N GLU A 175 9.83 2.82 4.96
CA GLU A 175 10.47 1.89 5.88
C GLU A 175 11.74 2.49 6.50
N VAL A 176 12.55 3.21 5.71
CA VAL A 176 13.75 3.90 6.22
C VAL A 176 13.39 5.00 7.21
N LEU A 177 12.36 5.81 6.91
CA LEU A 177 11.90 6.89 7.78
C LEU A 177 11.39 6.36 9.13
N VAL A 178 10.60 5.29 9.11
CA VAL A 178 10.08 4.64 10.32
C VAL A 178 11.21 4.04 11.15
N ASP A 179 12.14 3.30 10.53
CA ASP A 179 13.28 2.70 11.24
C ASP A 179 14.16 3.77 11.90
N GLN A 180 14.42 4.88 11.19
CA GLN A 180 15.17 6.01 11.76
C GLN A 180 14.44 6.61 12.96
N TYR A 181 13.14 6.90 12.85
CA TYR A 181 12.37 7.46 13.95
C TYR A 181 12.39 6.56 15.20
N LEU A 182 12.18 5.25 15.02
CA LEU A 182 12.24 4.27 16.11
C LEU A 182 13.63 4.17 16.75
N SER A 183 14.69 4.24 15.93
CA SER A 183 16.06 4.23 16.45
C SER A 183 16.38 5.46 17.30
N PHE A 184 15.85 6.63 16.93
CA PHE A 184 16.03 7.87 17.68
C PHE A 184 15.21 7.91 18.98
N SER A 185 14.01 7.33 18.99
CA SER A 185 13.15 7.31 20.18
C SER A 185 13.62 6.31 21.24
N LEU A 186 14.29 5.22 20.85
CA LEU A 186 14.89 4.24 21.78
C LEU A 186 16.22 4.70 22.41
N GLN A 187 16.80 5.81 21.94
CA GLN A 187 18.03 6.40 22.48
C GLN A 187 17.78 7.56 23.46
N ARG A 188 16.52 7.94 23.72
CA ARG A 188 16.11 8.90 24.75
C ARG A 188 15.39 8.20 25.89
#